data_AF-A0A8B6HKL5-F1
#
_entry.id   AF-A0A8B6HKL5-F1
#
_cell.length_a   1.000
_cell.length_b   1.000
_cell.length_c   1.000
_cell.angle_alpha   90.00
_cell.angle_beta   90.00
_cell.angle_gamma   90.00
#
_symmetry.space_group_name_H-M   'P 1'
#
loop_
_entity.id
_entity.type
_entity.pdbx_description
1 polymer ?
#
loop_
_entity_poly.entity_id
_entity_poly.type
_entity_poly.pdbx_seq_one_letter_code
_entity_poly.pdbx_strand_id
1 'polypeptide(L)' 'APNDISEAYLRSFRDSTYIFVHTRKNYDEAKETCISMCGQLLEINDKEEDTFIDSTIPEVVPAV' A
#
# COMPACT_ATOMS: atom_id res chain seq x y z
N ALA A 1 18.44 -17.80 3.47
CA ALA A 1 17.21 -18.44 3.98
C ALA A 1 16.11 -17.38 4.01
N PRO A 2 14.85 -17.74 3.77
CA PRO A 2 13.81 -16.84 3.26
C PRO A 2 13.37 -15.87 4.36
N ASN A 3 13.52 -14.57 4.14
CA ASN A 3 12.75 -13.47 4.76
C ASN A 3 13.48 -12.12 4.60
N ASP A 4 13.96 -11.79 3.40
CA ASP A 4 14.12 -10.38 3.04
C ASP A 4 12.71 -9.81 2.82
N ILE A 5 12.08 -9.33 3.90
CA ILE A 5 10.79 -8.64 3.89
C ILE A 5 11.04 -7.16 3.56
N SER A 6 11.73 -6.89 2.44
CA SER A 6 12.07 -5.53 1.99
C SER A 6 11.10 -4.95 0.95
N GLU A 7 10.09 -5.72 0.52
CA GLU A 7 9.20 -5.34 -0.59
C GLU A 7 7.91 -4.65 -0.15
N ALA A 8 7.52 -4.75 1.12
CA ALA A 8 6.31 -4.10 1.64
C ALA A 8 6.36 -3.87 3.15
N TYR A 9 5.60 -2.89 3.64
CA TYR A 9 5.41 -2.66 5.07
C TYR A 9 3.92 -2.49 5.42
N LEU A 10 3.58 -2.80 6.67
CA LEU A 10 2.22 -2.70 7.19
C LEU A 10 2.01 -1.42 7.98
N ARG A 11 0.81 -0.87 7.93
CA ARG A 11 0.33 0.16 8.85
C ARG A 11 -1.11 -0.12 9.23
N SER A 12 -1.45 0.14 10.48
CA SER A 12 -2.82 0.08 10.96
C SER A 12 -3.37 1.49 11.10
N PHE A 13 -4.62 1.69 10.66
CA PHE A 13 -5.35 2.92 10.89
C PHE A 13 -6.81 2.57 11.18
N ARG A 14 -7.27 2.95 12.38
CA ARG A 14 -8.59 2.58 12.92
C ARG A 14 -8.76 1.05 12.90
N ASP A 15 -9.83 0.54 12.27
CA ASP A 15 -10.18 -0.88 12.23
C ASP A 15 -9.59 -1.61 10.99
N SER A 16 -8.76 -0.92 10.19
CA SER A 16 -8.19 -1.44 8.94
C SER A 16 -6.66 -1.62 9.01
N THR A 17 -6.15 -2.59 8.24
CA THR A 17 -4.71 -2.82 8.06
C THR A 17 -4.34 -2.63 6.59
N TYR A 18 -3.32 -1.81 6.36
CA TYR A 18 -2.86 -1.38 5.04
C TYR A 18 -1.49 -1.97 4.74
N ILE A 19 -1.30 -2.44 3.51
CA ILE A 19 -0.04 -2.97 3.01
C ILE A 19 0.50 -2.01 1.96
N PHE A 20 1.66 -1.41 2.24
CA PHE A 20 2.35 -0.53 1.31
C PHE A 20 3.43 -1.34 0.60
N VAL A 21 3.21 -1.65 -0.68
CA VAL A 21 4.14 -2.40 -1.52
C VAL A 21 5.05 -1.42 -2.24
N HIS A 22 6.37 -1.60 -2.10
CA HIS A 22 7.38 -0.73 -2.73
C HIS A 22 7.59 -1.03 -4.21
N THR A 23 7.30 -2.26 -4.65
CA THR A 23 7.41 -2.66 -6.05
C THR A 23 6.35 -1.92 -6.88
N ARG A 24 6.79 -1.17 -7.89
CA ARG A 24 5.87 -0.63 -8.90
C ARG A 24 5.30 -1.79 -9.73
N LYS A 25 3.99 -1.81 -9.87
CA LYS A 25 3.21 -2.78 -10.63
C LYS A 25 2.21 -2.03 -11.49
N ASN A 26 1.76 -2.64 -12.58
CA ASN A 26 0.59 -2.10 -13.26
C ASN A 26 -0.68 -2.33 -12.40
N TYR A 27 -1.79 -1.70 -12.77
CA TYR A 27 -3.02 -1.75 -11.99
C TYR A 27 -3.52 -3.18 -11.76
N ASP A 28 -3.52 -4.01 -12.79
CA ASP A 28 -4.03 -5.40 -12.73
C ASP A 28 -3.13 -6.26 -11.84
N GLU A 29 -1.81 -6.18 -12.02
CA GLU A 29 -0.83 -6.86 -11.17
C GLU A 29 -0.93 -6.43 -9.70
N ALA A 30 -1.14 -5.14 -9.43
CA ALA A 30 -1.30 -4.62 -8.08
C ALA A 30 -2.58 -5.17 -7.42
N LYS A 31 -3.68 -5.19 -8.17
CA LYS A 31 -4.96 -5.74 -7.72
C LYS A 31 -4.86 -7.23 -7.42
N GLU A 32 -4.27 -8.02 -8.32
CA GLU A 32 -4.03 -9.45 -8.11
C GLU A 32 -3.12 -9.69 -6.89
N THR A 33 -2.10 -8.86 -6.70
CA THR A 33 -1.21 -8.94 -5.52
C THR A 33 -2.02 -8.73 -4.24
N CYS A 34 -2.86 -7.69 -4.15
CA CYS A 34 -3.71 -7.46 -2.98
C CYS A 34 -4.69 -8.61 -2.70
N ILE A 35 -5.30 -9.18 -3.75
CA ILE A 35 -6.19 -10.35 -3.63
C ILE A 35 -5.43 -11.57 -3.10
N SER A 36 -4.20 -11.81 -3.58
CA SER A 36 -3.38 -12.94 -3.13
C SER A 36 -2.98 -12.85 -1.64
N MET A 37 -3.00 -11.64 -1.07
CA MET A 37 -2.75 -11.35 0.34
C MET A 37 -4.03 -11.35 1.19
N CYS A 38 -5.14 -11.88 0.68
CA CYS A 38 -6.47 -11.85 1.31
C CYS A 38 -6.99 -10.43 1.61
N GLY A 39 -6.58 -9.44 0.80
CA GLY A 39 -7.03 -8.07 0.88
C GLY A 39 -7.65 -7.58 -0.43
N GLN A 40 -7.74 -6.26 -0.56
CA GLN A 40 -8.19 -5.58 -1.77
C GLN A 40 -7.30 -4.38 -2.07
N LEU A 41 -7.34 -3.90 -3.32
CA LEU A 41 -6.68 -2.64 -3.67
C LEU A 41 -7.34 -1.50 -2.88
N LEU A 42 -6.57 -0.51 -2.46
CA LEU A 42 -7.05 0.59 -1.60
C LEU A 42 -8.30 1.25 -2.17
N GLU A 43 -9.33 1.36 -1.33
CA GLU A 43 -10.52 2.17 -1.55
C GLU A 43 -10.61 3.16 -0.40
N ILE A 44 -10.64 4.46 -0.72
CA ILE A 44 -10.68 5.54 0.28
C ILE A 44 -12.13 5.82 0.62
N ASN A 45 -12.51 5.59 1.87
CA ASN A 45 -13.89 5.68 2.34
C ASN A 45 -14.22 7.05 2.94
N ASP A 46 -13.23 7.72 3.52
CA ASP A 46 -13.40 9.02 4.15
C ASP A 46 -12.15 9.90 4.06
N LYS A 47 -12.32 11.16 4.48
CA LYS A 47 -11.25 12.18 4.41
C LYS A 47 -10.10 11.92 5.40
N GLU A 48 -10.38 11.25 6.52
CA GLU A 48 -9.35 10.93 7.50
C GLU A 48 -8.44 9.83 6.97
N GLU A 49 -9.01 8.83 6.29
CA GLU A 49 -8.29 7.81 5.55
C GLU A 49 -7.42 8.42 4.44
N ASP A 50 -7.97 9.30 3.61
CA ASP A 50 -7.23 10.02 2.57
C ASP A 50 -5.99 10.74 3.14
N THR A 51 -6.18 11.47 4.25
CA THR A 51 -5.10 12.19 4.93
C THR A 51 -4.05 11.23 5.51
N PHE A 52 -4.48 10.11 6.07
CA PHE A 52 -3.58 9.09 6.60
C PHE A 52 -2.71 8.49 5.49
N ILE A 53 -3.31 8.13 4.35
CA ILE A 53 -2.59 7.56 3.20
C ILE A 53 -1.61 8.58 2.63
N ASP A 54 -2.03 9.82 2.39
CA ASP A 54 -1.18 10.89 1.85
C ASP A 54 0.04 11.16 2.74
N SER A 55 -0.16 11.20 4.06
CA SER A 55 0.95 11.37 5.02
C SER A 55 1.88 10.17 5.15
N THR A 56 1.46 9.00 4.65
CA THR A 56 2.22 7.74 4.76
C THR A 56 3.02 7.44 3.49
N ILE A 57 2.53 7.86 2.32
CA ILE A 57 3.24 7.68 1.06
C ILE A 57 4.43 8.67 1.03
N PRO A 58 5.67 8.20 0.80
CA PRO A 58 6.79 9.12 0.62
C PRO A 58 6.59 9.94 -0.65
N GLU A 59 6.81 11.27 -0.59
CA GLU A 59 6.71 12.14 -1.76
C GLU A 59 7.47 11.53 -2.94
N VAL A 60 6.75 11.35 -4.05
CA VAL A 60 7.37 10.94 -5.31
C VAL A 60 8.16 12.15 -5.79
N VAL A 61 9.43 12.27 -5.39
CA VAL A 61 10.34 13.21 -6.04
C VAL A 61 10.37 12.82 -7.52
N PRO A 62 9.86 13.67 -8.44
CA PRO A 62 9.96 13.37 -9.85
C PRO A 62 11.44 13.28 -10.19
N ALA A 63 11.83 12.22 -10.87
CA ALA A 63 13.18 12.09 -11.41
C ALA A 63 13.40 13.28 -12.37
N VAL A 64 14.24 14.22 -11.93
CA VAL A 64 14.71 15.35 -12.74
C VAL A 64 15.53 14.88 -13.93
#